data_AF-A0A6C0D6U7-F1
#
_entry.id   AF-A0A6C0D6U7-F1
#
_cell.length_a   1.000
_cell.length_b   1.000
_cell.length_c   1.000
_cell.angle_alpha   90.00
_cell.angle_beta   90.00
_cell.angle_gamma   90.00
#
_symmetry.space_group_name_H-M   'P 1'
#
loop_
_entity.id
_entity.type
_entity.pdbx_description
1 polymer ?
#
loop_
_entity_poly.entity_id
_entity_poly.type
_entity_poly.pdbx_seq_one_letter_code
_entity_poly.pdbx_strand_id
1 'polypeptide(L)'
;MEQSVEGEPSWKHITFFKSVHTGLKKVLFKEYESNIPEIIFKKRDEITQYEKEHKWELAKKLANPYEMVYTQEEKFPYPNISVVKPLSRSYFKMIEMLYVTNFLNELPKDKNIRSAHIAEGPGGFMQAIIDVAEKEHRTIKKMYAITLKSDKYYIPGWKKSTYFLKKYSDIINISYGKDGTGDIYIKENQDNFIKNINVKVNIFTADGGFDFSLDYTQQEKQIFSLLVCSFIIGIQTLGINGMCIIKIFDTYSSHTKSLISICGSLFKQYTLYKPATSRPCNSERYFIGKEFKGLNKQVLDILKIIYENSLKNNYPYFNLDDNEYNFIENISKLHEKKQIEFIDLAKEFAKNNELYKSYYKDNLNKSYNFCKDFNIVTKPMTSMMNSV
;
A
#
# COMPACT_ATOMS: atom_id res chain seq x y z
N MET A 1 -13.27 11.24 -15.25
CA MET A 1 -12.20 11.58 -16.21
C MET A 1 -11.10 12.26 -15.41
N GLU A 2 -10.02 11.54 -15.08
CA GLU A 2 -8.80 12.17 -14.59
C GLU A 2 -8.15 12.88 -15.78
N GLN A 3 -8.31 14.19 -15.87
CA GLN A 3 -7.34 14.98 -16.59
C GLN A 3 -6.18 15.16 -15.62
N SER A 4 -5.15 14.33 -15.72
CA SER A 4 -3.86 14.71 -15.16
C SER A 4 -3.45 15.99 -15.88
N VAL A 5 -3.53 17.14 -15.20
CA VAL A 5 -2.87 18.35 -15.67
C VAL A 5 -1.40 17.99 -15.76
N GLU A 6 -0.86 18.01 -16.97
CA GLU A 6 0.48 17.52 -17.29
C GLU A 6 1.50 18.21 -16.38
N GLY A 7 2.18 17.43 -15.52
CA GLY A 7 3.18 17.93 -14.58
C GLY A 7 2.74 18.10 -13.12
N GLU A 8 1.45 17.98 -12.79
CA GLU A 8 1.01 18.08 -11.38
C GLU A 8 1.17 16.75 -10.61
N PRO A 9 1.46 16.80 -9.29
CA PRO A 9 1.58 15.60 -8.48
C PRO A 9 0.29 14.79 -8.36
N SER A 10 0.39 13.45 -8.31
CA SER A 10 -0.78 12.55 -8.26
C SER A 10 -1.68 12.77 -7.04
N TRP A 11 -1.11 13.26 -5.93
CA TRP A 11 -1.86 13.52 -4.70
C TRP A 11 -2.77 14.76 -4.75
N LYS A 12 -2.69 15.59 -5.80
CA LYS A 12 -3.58 16.75 -5.97
C LYS A 12 -4.94 16.40 -6.59
N HIS A 13 -5.04 15.26 -7.27
CA HIS A 13 -6.21 14.86 -8.08
C HIS A 13 -6.81 13.52 -7.66
N ILE A 14 -6.92 13.27 -6.36
CA ILE A 14 -7.48 12.00 -5.87
C ILE A 14 -9.00 11.95 -6.10
N THR A 15 -9.45 10.94 -6.84
CA THR A 15 -10.89 10.70 -7.06
C THR A 15 -11.34 9.49 -6.26
N PHE A 16 -12.48 9.63 -5.57
CA PHE A 16 -13.12 8.54 -4.86
C PHE A 16 -14.38 8.08 -5.60
N PHE A 17 -14.51 6.77 -5.78
CA PHE A 17 -15.75 6.14 -6.23
C PHE A 17 -16.75 6.11 -5.08
N LYS A 18 -17.96 6.62 -5.31
CA LYS A 18 -19.05 6.57 -4.33
C LYS A 18 -19.74 5.22 -4.43
N SER A 19 -19.64 4.42 -3.38
CA SER A 19 -20.18 3.06 -3.36
C SER A 19 -21.71 3.08 -3.25
N VAL A 20 -22.38 2.70 -4.34
CA VAL A 20 -23.84 2.52 -4.36
C VAL A 20 -24.20 1.18 -3.70
N HIS A 21 -25.20 1.19 -2.81
CA HIS A 21 -25.66 -0.04 -2.17
C HIS A 21 -26.65 -0.76 -3.09
N THR A 22 -26.19 -1.76 -3.83
CA THR A 22 -27.02 -2.52 -4.78
C THR A 22 -27.42 -3.92 -4.27
N GLY A 23 -27.27 -4.17 -2.96
CA GLY A 23 -27.42 -5.51 -2.39
C GLY A 23 -26.27 -6.43 -2.80
N LEU A 24 -26.24 -7.64 -2.25
CA LEU A 24 -25.21 -8.63 -2.59
C LEU A 24 -25.53 -9.29 -3.92
N LYS A 25 -24.67 -9.06 -4.92
CA LYS A 25 -24.73 -9.76 -6.20
C LYS A 25 -24.42 -11.24 -6.00
N LYS A 26 -25.05 -12.10 -6.81
CA LYS A 26 -24.71 -13.54 -6.86
C LYS A 26 -23.26 -13.68 -7.34
N VAL A 27 -22.39 -14.17 -6.47
CA VAL A 27 -20.97 -14.41 -6.79
C VAL A 27 -20.83 -15.77 -7.46
N LEU A 28 -20.23 -15.79 -8.65
CA LEU A 28 -19.86 -17.01 -9.36
C LEU A 28 -18.36 -17.28 -9.17
N PHE A 29 -17.92 -18.49 -9.48
CA PHE A 29 -16.52 -18.88 -9.36
C PHE A 29 -16.01 -19.57 -10.63
N LYS A 30 -14.75 -19.31 -10.99
CA LYS A 30 -14.04 -19.99 -12.07
C LYS A 30 -12.53 -20.01 -11.82
N GLU A 31 -11.78 -20.75 -12.62
CA GLU A 31 -10.31 -20.75 -12.55
C GLU A 31 -9.73 -19.35 -12.79
N TYR A 32 -8.53 -19.11 -12.25
CA TYR A 32 -7.88 -17.79 -12.36
C TYR A 32 -7.57 -17.46 -13.81
N GLU A 33 -8.15 -16.37 -14.30
CA GLU A 33 -7.83 -15.80 -15.60
C GLU A 33 -7.12 -14.45 -15.43
N SER A 34 -5.92 -14.35 -16.00
CA SER A 34 -5.17 -13.11 -16.08
C SER A 34 -5.49 -12.39 -17.39
N ASN A 35 -5.77 -11.09 -17.31
CA ASN A 35 -6.01 -10.22 -18.47
C ASN A 35 -4.94 -9.12 -18.56
N ILE A 36 -3.68 -9.47 -18.27
CA ILE A 36 -2.56 -8.51 -18.35
C ILE A 36 -2.40 -8.07 -19.82
N PRO A 37 -2.39 -6.76 -20.12
CA PRO A 37 -2.17 -6.28 -21.48
C PRO A 37 -0.79 -6.67 -22.00
N GLU A 38 -0.73 -7.03 -23.29
CA GLU A 38 0.49 -7.53 -23.93
C GLU A 38 1.68 -6.54 -23.84
N ILE A 39 1.39 -5.24 -23.93
CA ILE A 39 2.41 -4.19 -23.89
C ILE A 39 3.13 -4.19 -22.54
N ILE A 40 2.39 -4.13 -21.43
CA ILE A 40 3.01 -4.12 -20.10
C ILE A 40 3.67 -5.47 -19.78
N PHE A 41 3.12 -6.58 -20.26
CA PHE A 41 3.75 -7.90 -20.16
C PHE A 41 5.15 -7.89 -20.78
N LYS A 42 5.26 -7.44 -22.04
CA LYS A 42 6.55 -7.32 -22.76
C LYS A 42 7.52 -6.40 -22.03
N LYS A 43 7.06 -5.24 -21.56
CA LYS A 43 7.90 -4.29 -20.81
C LYS A 43 8.43 -4.88 -19.51
N ARG A 44 7.64 -5.71 -18.82
CA ARG A 44 8.09 -6.41 -17.61
C ARG A 44 9.08 -7.53 -17.93
N ASP A 45 8.89 -8.26 -19.02
CA ASP A 45 9.82 -9.31 -19.46
C ASP A 45 11.22 -8.74 -19.78
N GLU A 46 11.27 -7.57 -20.42
CA GLU A 46 12.52 -6.84 -20.71
C GLU A 46 13.35 -6.49 -19.46
N ILE A 47 12.73 -6.43 -18.26
CA ILE A 47 13.42 -6.16 -16.99
C ILE A 47 14.39 -7.31 -16.64
N THR A 48 14.01 -8.54 -16.97
CA THR A 48 14.72 -9.78 -16.58
C THR A 48 16.21 -9.74 -16.94
N GLN A 49 16.54 -9.16 -18.09
CA GLN A 49 17.94 -9.02 -18.51
C GLN A 49 18.73 -8.12 -17.54
N TYR A 50 18.18 -6.97 -17.17
CA TYR A 50 18.85 -6.01 -16.27
C TYR A 50 18.91 -6.51 -14.83
N GLU A 51 17.98 -7.38 -14.42
CA GLU A 51 18.04 -8.08 -13.13
C GLU A 51 19.18 -9.10 -13.11
N LYS A 52 19.34 -9.90 -14.17
CA LYS A 52 20.47 -10.84 -14.34
C LYS A 52 21.83 -10.12 -14.37
N GLU A 53 21.86 -8.91 -14.92
CA GLU A 53 23.05 -8.06 -14.94
C GLU A 53 23.27 -7.25 -13.64
N HIS A 54 22.40 -7.42 -12.62
CA HIS A 54 22.42 -6.67 -11.36
C HIS A 54 22.34 -5.13 -11.50
N LYS A 55 21.79 -4.63 -12.61
CA LYS A 55 21.64 -3.19 -12.90
C LYS A 55 20.28 -2.64 -12.50
N TRP A 56 19.26 -3.49 -12.48
CA TRP A 56 17.86 -3.05 -12.30
C TRP A 56 17.59 -2.37 -10.95
N GLU A 57 18.20 -2.86 -9.86
CA GLU A 57 17.97 -2.30 -8.52
C GLU A 57 18.37 -0.82 -8.43
N LEU A 58 19.56 -0.46 -8.90
CA LEU A 58 20.00 0.94 -8.94
C LEU A 58 19.13 1.74 -9.92
N ALA A 59 18.91 1.21 -11.11
CA ALA A 59 18.22 1.91 -12.19
C ALA A 59 16.78 2.32 -11.83
N LYS A 60 15.98 1.42 -11.23
CA LYS A 60 14.60 1.73 -10.81
C LYS A 60 14.53 2.75 -9.67
N LYS A 61 15.61 2.92 -8.91
CA LYS A 61 15.73 3.94 -7.85
C LYS A 61 16.10 5.29 -8.44
N LEU A 62 17.02 5.32 -9.41
CA LEU A 62 17.37 6.54 -10.15
C LEU A 62 16.18 7.08 -10.95
N ALA A 63 15.35 6.18 -11.50
CA ALA A 63 14.13 6.53 -12.21
C ALA A 63 13.01 7.07 -11.31
N ASN A 64 13.05 6.85 -9.99
CA ASN A 64 12.00 7.33 -9.10
C ASN A 64 12.25 8.81 -8.73
N PRO A 65 11.36 9.75 -9.13
CA PRO A 65 11.54 11.17 -8.86
C PRO A 65 11.53 11.55 -7.37
N TYR A 66 11.03 10.64 -6.53
CA TYR A 66 10.86 10.82 -5.10
C TYR A 66 11.80 9.95 -4.25
N GLU A 67 12.77 9.24 -4.86
CA GLU A 67 13.69 8.38 -4.09
C GLU A 67 14.59 9.20 -3.15
N MET A 68 14.84 10.49 -3.44
CA MET A 68 15.63 11.39 -2.58
C MET A 68 14.93 11.72 -1.26
N VAL A 69 13.60 11.54 -1.16
CA VAL A 69 12.86 11.66 0.11
C VAL A 69 13.54 10.81 1.18
N TYR A 70 13.74 9.53 0.87
CA TYR A 70 14.51 8.61 1.68
C TYR A 70 14.80 7.28 0.96
N THR A 71 16.06 6.86 0.97
CA THR A 71 16.55 5.53 0.64
C THR A 71 17.32 4.93 1.82
N GLN A 72 17.25 3.61 1.98
CA GLN A 72 18.00 2.87 3.00
C GLN A 72 19.43 2.52 2.53
N GLU A 73 19.79 2.81 1.29
CA GLU A 73 21.10 2.48 0.74
C GLU A 73 22.15 3.52 1.09
N GLU A 74 23.22 3.09 1.74
CA GLU A 74 24.33 3.96 2.13
C GLU A 74 25.11 4.51 0.93
N LYS A 75 25.18 3.75 -0.17
CA LYS A 75 25.93 4.10 -1.39
C LYS A 75 25.02 4.47 -2.57
N PHE A 76 23.97 5.25 -2.30
CA PHE A 76 23.09 5.76 -3.36
C PHE A 76 23.59 7.13 -3.87
N PRO A 77 23.58 7.40 -5.19
CA PRO A 77 24.08 8.68 -5.74
C PRO A 77 23.34 9.92 -5.25
N TYR A 78 22.06 9.80 -4.89
CA TYR A 78 21.28 10.91 -4.35
C TYR A 78 21.35 10.99 -2.82
N PRO A 79 21.40 12.19 -2.23
CA PRO A 79 21.27 12.34 -0.78
C PRO A 79 19.84 12.09 -0.29
N ASN A 80 19.74 11.61 0.94
CA ASN A 80 18.48 11.64 1.69
C ASN A 80 18.18 13.07 2.17
N ILE A 81 17.03 13.61 1.74
CA ILE A 81 16.58 14.96 2.13
C ILE A 81 15.84 14.95 3.48
N SER A 82 15.10 13.89 3.79
CA SER A 82 14.39 13.78 5.07
C SER A 82 15.40 13.63 6.20
N VAL A 83 15.16 14.32 7.32
CA VAL A 83 15.93 14.11 8.56
C VAL A 83 15.43 12.90 9.34
N VAL A 84 14.19 12.46 9.06
CA VAL A 84 13.57 11.30 9.71
C VAL A 84 14.28 10.04 9.24
N LYS A 85 14.69 9.20 10.19
CA LYS A 85 15.16 7.83 9.93
C LYS A 85 14.03 6.85 10.26
N PRO A 86 13.15 6.51 9.30
CA PRO A 86 12.00 5.65 9.58
C PRO A 86 12.39 4.18 9.70
N LEU A 87 11.52 3.39 10.35
CA LEU A 87 11.63 1.94 10.43
C LEU A 87 11.64 1.28 9.04
N SER A 88 10.91 1.86 8.08
CA SER A 88 10.87 1.45 6.68
C SER A 88 10.43 2.61 5.79
N ARG A 89 10.70 2.49 4.48
CA ARG A 89 10.24 3.49 3.48
C ARG A 89 8.72 3.62 3.41
N SER A 90 7.97 2.61 3.86
CA SER A 90 6.50 2.65 3.92
C SER A 90 5.97 3.78 4.83
N TYR A 91 6.79 4.29 5.75
CA TYR A 91 6.49 5.49 6.54
C TYR A 91 6.01 6.67 5.67
N PHE A 92 6.71 7.02 4.60
CA PHE A 92 6.36 8.17 3.77
C PHE A 92 5.09 7.95 2.94
N LYS A 93 4.84 6.70 2.52
CA LYS A 93 3.58 6.32 1.85
C LYS A 93 2.39 6.53 2.78
N MET A 94 2.55 6.15 4.06
CA MET A 94 1.49 6.32 5.05
C MET A 94 1.23 7.79 5.35
N ILE A 95 2.27 8.63 5.50
CA ILE A 95 2.09 10.07 5.65
C ILE A 95 1.28 10.62 4.48
N GLU A 96 1.70 10.35 3.25
CA GLU A 96 1.01 10.79 2.05
C GLU A 96 -0.46 10.35 2.08
N MET A 97 -0.74 9.07 2.34
CA MET A 97 -2.11 8.55 2.42
C MET A 97 -2.95 9.18 3.53
N LEU A 98 -2.39 9.51 4.69
CA LEU A 98 -3.11 10.21 5.77
C LEU A 98 -3.54 11.61 5.37
N TYR A 99 -2.66 12.35 4.69
CA TYR A 99 -2.91 13.72 4.25
C TYR A 99 -3.90 13.77 3.09
N VAL A 100 -3.72 12.96 2.04
CA VAL A 100 -4.62 12.96 0.86
C VAL A 100 -6.03 12.50 1.20
N THR A 101 -6.16 11.63 2.20
CA THR A 101 -7.48 11.18 2.68
C THR A 101 -8.10 12.13 3.68
N ASN A 102 -7.34 13.13 4.16
CA ASN A 102 -7.74 14.05 5.22
C ASN A 102 -8.15 13.33 6.52
N PHE A 103 -7.55 12.15 6.79
CA PHE A 103 -8.03 11.22 7.83
C PHE A 103 -8.16 11.86 9.21
N LEU A 104 -7.14 12.58 9.66
CA LEU A 104 -7.16 13.18 11.01
C LEU A 104 -8.22 14.27 11.12
N ASN A 105 -8.41 15.10 10.09
CA ASN A 105 -9.39 16.18 10.11
C ASN A 105 -10.83 15.66 10.06
N GLU A 106 -11.06 14.51 9.44
CA GLU A 106 -12.38 13.85 9.41
C GLU A 106 -12.71 13.10 10.71
N LEU A 107 -11.71 12.85 11.58
CA LEU A 107 -11.95 12.28 12.90
C LEU A 107 -12.33 13.36 13.92
N PRO A 108 -13.39 13.15 14.74
CA PRO A 108 -13.76 14.08 15.80
C PRO A 108 -12.58 14.41 16.73
N LYS A 109 -12.41 15.68 17.08
CA LYS A 109 -11.20 16.18 17.79
C LYS A 109 -11.00 15.54 19.17
N ASP A 110 -12.09 15.27 19.88
CA ASP A 110 -12.15 14.61 21.18
C ASP A 110 -11.90 13.09 21.12
N LYS A 111 -11.88 12.52 19.91
CA LYS A 111 -11.76 11.08 19.72
C LYS A 111 -10.29 10.65 19.70
N ASN A 112 -9.92 9.82 20.67
CA ASN A 112 -8.64 9.13 20.67
C ASN A 112 -8.59 8.07 19.57
N ILE A 113 -7.46 8.00 18.88
CA ILE A 113 -7.24 7.15 17.71
C ILE A 113 -6.89 5.73 18.16
N ARG A 114 -7.57 4.75 17.55
CA ARG A 114 -7.20 3.33 17.61
C ARG A 114 -6.90 2.83 16.22
N SER A 115 -5.92 1.94 16.09
CA SER A 115 -5.50 1.41 14.80
C SER A 115 -5.18 -0.08 14.84
N ALA A 116 -5.37 -0.79 13.74
CA ALA A 116 -4.91 -2.16 13.57
C ALA A 116 -4.06 -2.29 12.30
N HIS A 117 -2.96 -3.04 12.39
CA HIS A 117 -1.89 -3.13 11.39
C HIS A 117 -1.56 -4.59 11.11
N ILE A 118 -1.63 -5.04 9.87
CA ILE A 118 -1.34 -6.44 9.52
C ILE A 118 -0.26 -6.58 8.45
N ALA A 119 0.66 -7.54 8.66
CA ALA A 119 1.78 -7.82 7.76
C ALA A 119 2.67 -6.59 7.47
N GLU A 120 2.85 -5.71 8.46
CA GLU A 120 3.55 -4.42 8.29
C GLU A 120 4.90 -4.35 8.98
N GLY A 121 5.43 -5.47 9.49
CA GLY A 121 6.78 -5.48 10.07
C GLY A 121 7.77 -4.85 9.06
N PRO A 122 8.60 -3.86 9.44
CA PRO A 122 8.95 -3.43 10.80
C PRO A 122 8.06 -2.34 11.43
N GLY A 123 7.04 -1.81 10.75
CA GLY A 123 6.06 -0.87 11.34
C GLY A 123 6.19 0.58 10.88
N GLY A 124 6.67 0.85 9.66
CA GLY A 124 6.75 2.22 9.14
C GLY A 124 5.40 2.96 9.13
N PHE A 125 4.30 2.25 8.84
CA PHE A 125 2.95 2.80 8.90
C PHE A 125 2.54 3.18 10.33
N MET A 126 2.83 2.33 11.30
CA MET A 126 2.59 2.64 12.71
C MET A 126 3.36 3.88 13.16
N GLN A 127 4.64 3.97 12.80
CA GLN A 127 5.47 5.14 13.10
C GLN A 127 4.87 6.41 12.48
N ALA A 128 4.45 6.36 11.21
CA ALA A 128 3.85 7.50 10.54
C ALA A 128 2.55 7.97 11.21
N ILE A 129 1.68 7.04 11.62
CA ILE A 129 0.43 7.40 12.30
C ILE A 129 0.70 8.05 13.66
N ILE A 130 1.69 7.58 14.40
CA ILE A 130 2.11 8.21 15.66
C ILE A 130 2.65 9.62 15.40
N ASP A 131 3.63 9.76 14.50
CA ASP A 131 4.32 11.03 14.26
C ASP A 131 3.36 12.10 13.73
N VAL A 132 2.43 11.74 12.84
CA VAL A 132 1.41 12.67 12.34
C VAL A 132 0.38 12.99 13.44
N ALA A 133 -0.04 12.01 14.25
CA ALA A 133 -0.96 12.28 15.36
C ALA A 133 -0.34 13.22 16.41
N GLU A 134 0.92 13.01 16.79
CA GLU A 134 1.65 13.88 17.72
C GLU A 134 1.74 15.31 17.18
N LYS A 135 2.07 15.47 15.88
CA LYS A 135 2.13 16.78 15.21
C LYS A 135 0.79 17.51 15.18
N GLU A 136 -0.30 16.79 14.98
CA GLU A 136 -1.67 17.34 14.95
C GLU A 136 -2.33 17.39 16.34
N HIS A 137 -1.55 17.20 17.41
CA HIS A 137 -2.03 17.19 18.80
C HIS A 137 -3.18 16.19 19.06
N ARG A 138 -3.11 15.02 18.41
CA ARG A 138 -4.05 13.91 18.54
C ARG A 138 -3.45 12.81 19.39
N THR A 139 -4.31 12.17 20.19
CA THR A 139 -3.88 11.07 21.07
C THR A 139 -4.12 9.71 20.42
N ILE A 140 -3.07 8.89 20.33
CA ILE A 140 -3.18 7.47 20.02
C ILE A 140 -3.53 6.72 21.31
N LYS A 141 -4.70 6.07 21.36
CA LYS A 141 -5.10 5.24 22.52
C LYS A 141 -4.51 3.84 22.47
N LYS A 142 -4.56 3.21 21.30
CA LYS A 142 -4.10 1.82 21.14
C LYS A 142 -3.80 1.47 19.68
N MET A 143 -2.73 0.73 19.45
CA MET A 143 -2.37 0.16 18.15
C MET A 143 -2.23 -1.35 18.33
N TYR A 144 -2.89 -2.12 17.48
CA TYR A 144 -2.79 -3.57 17.47
C TYR A 144 -2.06 -3.99 16.21
N ALA A 145 -1.07 -4.86 16.30
CA ALA A 145 -0.34 -5.29 15.12
C ALA A 145 -0.01 -6.78 15.12
N ILE A 146 -0.07 -7.39 13.94
CA ILE A 146 0.32 -8.79 13.70
C ILE A 146 1.16 -8.85 12.42
N THR A 147 2.25 -9.59 12.46
CA THR A 147 3.12 -9.83 11.29
C THR A 147 3.77 -11.19 11.44
N LEU A 148 4.19 -11.78 10.31
CA LEU A 148 4.90 -13.05 10.30
C LEU A 148 6.14 -12.99 11.20
N LYS A 149 6.28 -13.99 12.07
CA LYS A 149 7.46 -14.23 12.89
C LYS A 149 8.40 -15.15 12.13
N SER A 150 9.53 -14.60 11.69
CA SER A 150 10.52 -15.35 10.93
C SER A 150 11.92 -15.18 11.52
N ASP A 151 12.72 -16.23 11.41
CA ASP A 151 14.15 -16.21 11.70
C ASP A 151 15.02 -15.85 10.49
N LYS A 152 14.40 -15.79 9.31
CA LYS A 152 15.07 -15.39 8.07
C LYS A 152 15.21 -13.87 8.03
N TYR A 153 16.45 -13.37 7.94
CA TYR A 153 16.77 -11.93 8.00
C TYR A 153 16.10 -11.08 6.92
N TYR A 154 15.81 -11.68 5.77
CA TYR A 154 15.20 -11.02 4.61
C TYR A 154 13.67 -10.91 4.73
N ILE A 155 13.05 -11.64 5.66
CA ILE A 155 11.62 -11.51 5.98
C ILE A 155 11.49 -10.43 7.06
N PRO A 156 10.90 -9.26 6.75
CA PRO A 156 10.73 -8.20 7.73
C PRO A 156 9.82 -8.63 8.87
N GLY A 157 10.17 -8.18 10.07
CA GLY A 157 9.39 -8.41 11.28
C GLY A 157 9.75 -7.38 12.35
N TRP A 158 9.28 -7.60 13.57
CA TRP A 158 9.44 -6.64 14.67
C TRP A 158 10.86 -6.54 15.26
N LYS A 159 11.77 -7.45 14.88
CA LYS A 159 13.15 -7.50 15.41
C LYS A 159 13.90 -6.17 15.22
N LYS A 160 13.72 -5.51 14.07
CA LYS A 160 14.35 -4.21 13.75
C LYS A 160 13.69 -3.00 14.44
N SER A 161 12.61 -3.22 15.19
CA SER A 161 11.77 -2.16 15.79
C SER A 161 11.75 -2.20 17.31
N THR A 162 12.66 -2.96 17.94
CA THR A 162 12.69 -3.18 19.39
C THR A 162 12.65 -1.88 20.20
N TYR A 163 13.45 -0.88 19.82
CA TYR A 163 13.44 0.43 20.49
C TYR A 163 12.11 1.16 20.34
N PHE A 164 11.54 1.18 19.12
CA PHE A 164 10.25 1.80 18.84
C PHE A 164 9.11 1.15 19.64
N LEU A 165 9.09 -0.19 19.67
CA LEU A 165 8.09 -0.94 20.43
C LEU A 165 8.22 -0.73 21.93
N LYS A 166 9.46 -0.61 22.45
CA LYS A 166 9.70 -0.27 23.86
C LYS A 166 9.27 1.17 24.19
N LYS A 167 9.55 2.13 23.31
CA LYS A 167 9.15 3.54 23.50
C LYS A 167 7.63 3.70 23.60
N TYR A 168 6.88 2.91 22.83
CA TYR A 168 5.43 3.01 22.73
C TYR A 168 4.71 1.78 23.30
N SER A 169 5.29 1.10 24.29
CA SER A 169 4.76 -0.15 24.87
C SER A 169 3.37 -0.01 25.47
N ASP A 170 3.01 1.18 25.95
CA ASP A 170 1.71 1.42 26.58
C ASP A 170 0.58 1.43 25.54
N ILE A 171 0.88 1.84 24.31
CA ILE A 171 -0.11 1.96 23.23
C ILE A 171 -0.03 0.82 22.21
N ILE A 172 1.15 0.22 21.97
CA ILE A 172 1.33 -0.84 20.98
C ILE A 172 1.13 -2.23 21.60
N ASN A 173 0.23 -3.01 21.00
CA ASN A 173 0.01 -4.42 21.28
C ASN A 173 0.41 -5.28 20.08
N ILE A 174 1.51 -6.01 20.20
CA ILE A 174 1.95 -6.99 19.21
C ILE A 174 1.29 -8.34 19.49
N SER A 175 0.71 -8.95 18.45
CA SER A 175 0.21 -10.31 18.44
C SER A 175 0.98 -11.16 17.43
N TYR A 176 1.14 -12.44 17.74
CA TYR A 176 1.61 -13.46 16.81
C TYR A 176 0.55 -14.55 16.57
N GLY A 177 -0.72 -14.23 16.85
CA GLY A 177 -1.81 -15.18 16.73
C GLY A 177 -1.79 -16.26 17.82
N LYS A 178 -2.61 -17.29 17.62
CA LYS A 178 -2.80 -18.40 18.56
C LYS A 178 -1.61 -19.36 18.58
N ASP A 179 -0.99 -19.59 17.43
CA ASP A 179 0.13 -20.52 17.26
C ASP A 179 1.51 -19.85 17.42
N GLY A 180 1.56 -18.51 17.50
CA GLY A 180 2.78 -17.74 17.65
C GLY A 180 3.57 -17.50 16.36
N THR A 181 3.04 -17.87 15.18
CA THR A 181 3.69 -17.66 13.88
C THR A 181 3.40 -16.27 13.30
N GLY A 182 2.29 -15.66 13.67
CA GLY A 182 1.81 -14.42 13.06
C GLY A 182 1.35 -14.57 11.61
N ASP A 183 1.21 -15.80 11.11
CA ASP A 183 0.67 -16.07 9.78
C ASP A 183 -0.84 -15.83 9.78
N ILE A 184 -1.27 -14.86 8.96
CA ILE A 184 -2.67 -14.48 8.84
C ILE A 184 -3.46 -15.39 7.90
N TYR A 185 -2.86 -16.36 7.23
CA TYR A 185 -3.58 -17.43 6.53
C TYR A 185 -4.23 -18.44 7.47
N ILE A 186 -3.71 -18.54 8.70
CA ILE A 186 -4.22 -19.43 9.73
C ILE A 186 -5.41 -18.76 10.42
N LYS A 187 -6.59 -19.37 10.30
CA LYS A 187 -7.84 -18.81 10.83
C LYS A 187 -7.77 -18.55 12.33
N GLU A 188 -7.17 -19.44 13.10
CA GLU A 188 -7.01 -19.33 14.55
C GLU A 188 -6.18 -18.10 14.94
N ASN A 189 -5.20 -17.72 14.11
CA ASN A 189 -4.40 -16.51 14.30
C ASN A 189 -5.22 -15.25 14.02
N GLN A 190 -6.02 -15.26 12.95
CA GLN A 190 -6.96 -14.18 12.66
C GLN A 190 -7.94 -14.00 13.83
N ASP A 191 -8.60 -15.07 14.26
CA ASP A 191 -9.60 -15.06 15.33
C ASP A 191 -8.99 -14.55 16.65
N ASN A 192 -7.78 -15.00 16.98
CA ASN A 192 -7.06 -14.52 18.16
C ASN A 192 -6.78 -13.01 18.08
N PHE A 193 -6.25 -12.53 16.95
CA PHE A 193 -5.95 -11.12 16.75
C PHE A 193 -7.22 -10.26 16.82
N ILE A 194 -8.29 -10.66 16.13
CA ILE A 194 -9.59 -9.98 16.12
C ILE A 194 -10.17 -9.93 17.54
N LYS A 195 -10.13 -11.02 18.29
CA LYS A 195 -10.63 -11.09 19.68
C LYS A 195 -9.88 -10.14 20.62
N ASN A 196 -8.58 -9.95 20.42
CA ASN A 196 -7.78 -9.03 21.23
C ASN A 196 -8.14 -7.56 20.99
N ILE A 197 -8.82 -7.23 19.89
CA ILE A 197 -9.33 -5.90 19.56
C ILE A 197 -10.73 -5.75 20.14
N ASN A 198 -10.81 -5.45 21.44
CA ASN A 198 -12.06 -5.29 22.18
C ASN A 198 -12.89 -4.07 21.76
N VAL A 199 -12.23 -3.00 21.32
CA VAL A 199 -12.85 -1.76 20.82
C VAL A 199 -12.44 -1.59 19.37
N LYS A 200 -13.43 -1.41 18.50
CA LYS A 200 -13.22 -1.23 17.06
C LYS A 200 -12.27 -0.06 16.77
N VAL A 201 -11.43 -0.25 15.76
CA VAL A 201 -10.39 0.71 15.38
C VAL A 201 -10.93 1.79 14.44
N ASN A 202 -10.23 2.94 14.37
CA ASN A 202 -10.55 4.03 13.47
C ASN A 202 -9.85 3.88 12.12
N ILE A 203 -8.68 3.24 12.12
CA ILE A 203 -7.93 2.95 10.92
C ILE A 203 -7.45 1.50 10.95
N PHE A 204 -7.65 0.80 9.85
CA PHE A 204 -7.07 -0.51 9.60
C PHE A 204 -6.12 -0.41 8.43
N THR A 205 -4.92 -0.96 8.57
CA THR A 205 -3.91 -0.97 7.51
C THR A 205 -3.32 -2.37 7.29
N ALA A 206 -2.98 -2.65 6.03
CA ALA A 206 -2.27 -3.86 5.63
C ALA A 206 -1.24 -3.53 4.54
N ASP A 207 0.04 -3.79 4.80
CA ASP A 207 1.16 -3.53 3.86
C ASP A 207 1.93 -4.81 3.49
N GLY A 208 1.23 -5.95 3.52
CA GLY A 208 1.79 -7.26 3.21
C GLY A 208 2.16 -7.44 1.74
N GLY A 209 3.20 -8.23 1.48
CA GLY A 209 3.66 -8.58 0.14
C GLY A 209 4.75 -9.65 0.17
N PHE A 210 4.98 -10.28 -0.97
CA PHE A 210 6.02 -11.28 -1.17
C PHE A 210 7.11 -10.76 -2.12
N ASP A 211 8.22 -11.47 -2.21
CA ASP A 211 9.20 -11.23 -3.26
C ASP A 211 8.69 -11.88 -4.56
N PHE A 212 8.47 -11.07 -5.58
CA PHE A 212 7.93 -11.47 -6.88
C PHE A 212 8.95 -11.33 -8.01
N SER A 213 10.24 -11.15 -7.68
CA SER A 213 11.32 -10.93 -8.65
C SER A 213 11.46 -12.05 -9.69
N LEU A 214 10.95 -13.25 -9.41
CA LEU A 214 10.98 -14.37 -10.35
C LEU A 214 9.84 -14.35 -11.38
N ASP A 215 8.67 -13.81 -11.03
CA ASP A 215 7.51 -13.78 -11.90
C ASP A 215 6.50 -12.70 -11.49
N TYR A 216 6.66 -11.51 -12.06
CA TYR A 216 5.74 -10.39 -11.85
C TYR A 216 4.34 -10.63 -12.43
N THR A 217 4.16 -11.60 -13.33
CA THR A 217 2.89 -11.85 -14.02
C THR A 217 1.92 -12.62 -13.12
N GLN A 218 2.45 -13.41 -12.20
CA GLN A 218 1.68 -14.18 -11.22
C GLN A 218 1.43 -13.41 -9.91
N GLN A 219 1.99 -12.20 -9.77
CA GLN A 219 1.88 -11.39 -8.55
C GLN A 219 0.44 -11.15 -8.11
N GLU A 220 -0.45 -10.80 -9.05
CA GLU A 220 -1.86 -10.54 -8.77
C GLU A 220 -2.58 -11.80 -8.22
N LYS A 221 -2.28 -12.97 -8.80
CA LYS A 221 -2.82 -14.26 -8.34
C LYS A 221 -2.28 -14.63 -6.97
N GLN A 222 -0.96 -14.54 -6.79
CA GLN A 222 -0.27 -15.00 -5.58
C GLN A 222 -0.64 -14.18 -4.34
N ILE A 223 -0.90 -12.89 -4.50
CA ILE A 223 -1.31 -12.01 -3.39
C ILE A 223 -2.80 -12.11 -3.06
N PHE A 224 -3.62 -12.74 -3.91
CA PHE A 224 -5.08 -12.77 -3.77
C PHE A 224 -5.53 -13.31 -2.41
N SER A 225 -4.94 -14.41 -1.94
CA SER A 225 -5.26 -14.98 -0.62
C SER A 225 -4.93 -14.01 0.53
N LEU A 226 -3.83 -13.26 0.42
CA LEU A 226 -3.43 -12.24 1.39
C LEU A 226 -4.40 -11.07 1.41
N LEU A 227 -4.88 -10.63 0.23
CA LEU A 227 -5.91 -9.61 0.12
C LEU A 227 -7.20 -10.04 0.82
N VAL A 228 -7.68 -11.26 0.55
CA VAL A 228 -8.92 -11.76 1.16
C VAL A 228 -8.79 -11.85 2.68
N CYS A 229 -7.70 -12.42 3.20
CA CYS A 229 -7.44 -12.46 4.65
C CYS A 229 -7.36 -11.05 5.26
N SER A 230 -6.73 -10.11 4.54
CA SER A 230 -6.62 -8.73 4.99
C SER A 230 -7.98 -8.05 5.10
N PHE A 231 -8.86 -8.25 4.11
CA PHE A 231 -10.24 -7.75 4.18
C PHE A 231 -11.04 -8.42 5.31
N ILE A 232 -10.95 -9.74 5.47
CA ILE A 232 -11.65 -10.47 6.54
C ILE A 232 -11.29 -9.91 7.93
N ILE A 233 -10.00 -9.68 8.20
CA ILE A 233 -9.55 -9.08 9.47
C ILE A 233 -10.01 -7.62 9.55
N GLY A 234 -9.83 -6.84 8.48
CA GLY A 234 -10.17 -5.42 8.43
C GLY A 234 -11.62 -5.15 8.76
N ILE A 235 -12.56 -5.80 8.07
CA ILE A 235 -14.00 -5.56 8.27
C ILE A 235 -14.49 -5.99 9.65
N GLN A 236 -13.81 -6.95 10.28
CA GLN A 236 -14.13 -7.43 11.62
C GLN A 236 -13.51 -6.58 12.73
N THR A 237 -12.51 -5.75 12.44
CA THR A 237 -11.81 -4.93 13.44
C THR A 237 -12.14 -3.44 13.34
N LEU A 238 -12.51 -2.97 12.14
CA LEU A 238 -12.80 -1.57 11.85
C LEU A 238 -14.16 -1.13 12.44
N GLY A 239 -14.20 0.10 12.95
CA GLY A 239 -15.41 0.73 13.47
C GLY A 239 -16.16 1.50 12.39
N ILE A 240 -17.45 1.78 12.63
CA ILE A 240 -18.24 2.65 11.75
C ILE A 240 -17.53 4.00 11.56
N ASN A 241 -17.57 4.52 10.34
CA ASN A 241 -16.85 5.69 9.85
C ASN A 241 -15.31 5.53 9.83
N GLY A 242 -14.79 4.32 10.03
CA GLY A 242 -13.35 4.05 9.97
C GLY A 242 -12.80 4.05 8.54
N MET A 243 -11.47 4.11 8.44
CA MET A 243 -10.73 4.05 7.18
C MET A 243 -9.96 2.72 7.06
N CYS A 244 -9.93 2.15 5.87
CA CYS A 244 -9.22 0.92 5.55
C CYS A 244 -8.21 1.18 4.44
N ILE A 245 -6.94 0.85 4.65
CA ILE A 245 -5.87 0.95 3.65
C ILE A 245 -5.24 -0.42 3.46
N ILE A 246 -5.33 -1.01 2.27
CA ILE A 246 -4.77 -2.33 2.01
C ILE A 246 -3.90 -2.23 0.75
N LYS A 247 -2.66 -2.68 0.85
CA LYS A 247 -1.76 -2.83 -0.28
C LYS A 247 -2.34 -3.83 -1.27
N ILE A 248 -2.45 -3.41 -2.52
CA ILE A 248 -2.84 -4.23 -3.65
C ILE A 248 -1.78 -4.08 -4.76
N PHE A 249 -1.85 -4.91 -5.79
CA PHE A 249 -0.98 -4.81 -6.95
C PHE A 249 -1.81 -4.52 -8.20
N ASP A 250 -1.59 -5.27 -9.27
CA ASP A 250 -2.41 -5.17 -10.46
C ASP A 250 -3.88 -5.53 -10.17
N THR A 251 -4.75 -5.03 -11.03
CA THR A 251 -6.20 -5.25 -10.98
C THR A 251 -6.70 -5.68 -12.35
N TYR A 252 -5.90 -6.48 -13.09
CA TYR A 252 -6.23 -6.90 -14.44
C TYR A 252 -7.28 -8.00 -14.44
N SER A 253 -7.20 -8.94 -13.51
CA SER A 253 -8.18 -10.02 -13.40
C SER A 253 -9.56 -9.50 -13.02
N SER A 254 -10.60 -10.15 -13.53
CA SER A 254 -11.97 -9.91 -13.06
C SER A 254 -12.14 -10.31 -11.59
N HIS A 255 -11.32 -11.25 -11.11
CA HIS A 255 -11.32 -11.73 -9.73
C HIS A 255 -10.96 -10.65 -8.72
N THR A 256 -9.86 -9.95 -8.95
CA THR A 256 -9.44 -8.85 -8.08
C THR A 256 -10.44 -7.70 -8.14
N LYS A 257 -10.98 -7.37 -9.33
CA LYS A 257 -12.04 -6.37 -9.47
C LYS A 257 -13.29 -6.72 -8.69
N SER A 258 -13.73 -7.98 -8.77
CA SER A 258 -14.87 -8.50 -8.00
C SER A 258 -14.62 -8.41 -6.49
N LEU A 259 -13.42 -8.77 -6.02
CA LEU A 259 -13.05 -8.62 -4.61
C LEU A 259 -13.08 -7.15 -4.15
N ILE A 260 -12.52 -6.24 -4.96
CA ILE A 260 -12.52 -4.79 -4.70
C ILE A 260 -13.95 -4.25 -4.65
N SER A 261 -14.83 -4.63 -5.59
CA SER A 261 -16.23 -4.20 -5.61
C SER A 261 -17.00 -4.70 -4.39
N ILE A 262 -16.85 -5.98 -4.03
CA ILE A 262 -17.46 -6.57 -2.81
C ILE A 262 -17.03 -5.78 -1.56
N CYS A 263 -15.73 -5.57 -1.38
CA CYS A 263 -15.20 -4.91 -0.20
C CYS A 263 -15.46 -3.40 -0.20
N GLY A 264 -15.37 -2.75 -1.37
CA GLY A 264 -15.65 -1.34 -1.59
C GLY A 264 -17.09 -0.96 -1.25
N SER A 265 -18.03 -1.90 -1.45
CA SER A 265 -19.44 -1.71 -1.07
C SER A 265 -19.66 -1.43 0.43
N LEU A 266 -18.73 -1.89 1.29
CA LEU A 266 -18.76 -1.70 2.75
C LEU A 266 -18.34 -0.29 3.19
N PHE A 267 -17.83 0.53 2.28
CA PHE A 267 -17.40 1.90 2.53
C PHE A 267 -18.37 2.85 1.85
N LYS A 268 -18.49 4.11 2.32
CA LYS A 268 -19.26 5.11 1.55
C LYS A 268 -18.57 5.43 0.23
N GLN A 269 -17.25 5.41 0.25
CA GLN A 269 -16.43 5.67 -0.93
C GLN A 269 -15.09 4.96 -0.84
N TYR A 270 -14.51 4.62 -1.98
CA TYR A 270 -13.16 4.06 -2.04
C TYR A 270 -12.37 4.57 -3.25
N THR A 271 -11.07 4.37 -3.23
CA THR A 271 -10.19 4.61 -4.37
C THR A 271 -9.05 3.62 -4.43
N LEU A 272 -8.38 3.55 -5.57
CA LEU A 272 -7.15 2.80 -5.77
C LEU A 272 -6.02 3.80 -6.01
N TYR A 273 -5.09 3.88 -5.07
CA TYR A 273 -4.14 4.97 -4.99
C TYR A 273 -2.69 4.49 -5.00
N LYS A 274 -1.84 5.10 -5.83
CA LYS A 274 -0.39 4.85 -5.82
C LYS A 274 0.34 6.07 -5.20
N PRO A 275 0.84 5.95 -3.95
CA PRO A 275 1.66 6.99 -3.33
C PRO A 275 2.90 7.28 -4.18
N ALA A 276 3.32 8.54 -4.23
CA ALA A 276 4.49 9.01 -4.97
C ALA A 276 5.79 8.34 -4.51
N THR A 277 5.88 8.00 -3.23
CA THR A 277 7.04 7.27 -2.68
C THR A 277 6.99 5.75 -2.91
N SER A 278 5.92 5.22 -3.51
CA SER A 278 5.90 3.90 -4.12
C SER A 278 6.62 3.93 -5.46
N ARG A 279 7.57 3.01 -5.68
CA ARG A 279 8.40 3.04 -6.89
C ARG A 279 7.53 2.94 -8.15
N PRO A 280 7.75 3.79 -9.15
CA PRO A 280 6.85 3.88 -10.29
C PRO A 280 6.92 2.67 -11.22
N CYS A 281 8.05 1.96 -11.27
CA CYS A 281 8.21 0.76 -12.11
C CYS A 281 7.43 -0.47 -11.60
N ASN A 282 6.88 -0.44 -10.37
CA ASN A 282 6.16 -1.58 -9.79
C ASN A 282 4.63 -1.39 -9.82
N SER A 283 3.91 -2.50 -9.64
CA SER A 283 2.44 -2.53 -9.63
C SER A 283 1.82 -2.14 -8.29
N GLU A 284 2.64 -1.89 -7.26
CA GLU A 284 2.18 -1.61 -5.90
C GLU A 284 1.31 -0.34 -5.89
N ARG A 285 0.13 -0.48 -5.30
CA ARG A 285 -0.85 0.57 -5.04
C ARG A 285 -1.67 0.18 -3.82
N TYR A 286 -2.64 0.98 -3.42
CA TYR A 286 -3.41 0.78 -2.19
C TYR A 286 -4.90 0.95 -2.46
N PHE A 287 -5.70 0.00 -2.02
CA PHE A 287 -7.13 0.21 -1.82
C PHE A 287 -7.29 1.12 -0.59
N ILE A 288 -8.04 2.21 -0.73
CA ILE A 288 -8.39 3.11 0.36
C ILE A 288 -9.91 3.21 0.44
N GLY A 289 -10.49 2.57 1.45
CA GLY A 289 -11.92 2.67 1.78
C GLY A 289 -12.16 3.68 2.89
N LYS A 290 -13.06 4.64 2.68
CA LYS A 290 -13.42 5.68 3.65
C LYS A 290 -14.84 5.50 4.17
N GLU A 291 -15.02 5.90 5.42
CA GLU A 291 -16.32 5.89 6.10
C GLU A 291 -16.98 4.51 6.06
N PHE A 292 -16.34 3.53 6.71
CA PHE A 292 -16.87 2.18 6.83
C PHE A 292 -18.32 2.17 7.35
N LYS A 293 -19.22 1.53 6.61
CA LYS A 293 -20.67 1.49 6.89
C LYS A 293 -21.00 0.54 8.05
N GLY A 294 -20.07 -0.33 8.43
CA GLY A 294 -20.26 -1.36 9.46
C GLY A 294 -20.13 -2.77 8.90
N LEU A 295 -19.95 -3.73 9.81
CA LEU A 295 -19.79 -5.14 9.44
C LEU A 295 -21.09 -5.69 8.84
N ASN A 296 -21.03 -6.08 7.57
CA ASN A 296 -22.08 -6.88 6.93
C ASN A 296 -21.74 -8.36 7.02
N LYS A 297 -22.53 -9.13 7.77
CA LYS A 297 -22.31 -10.58 7.97
C LYS A 297 -22.33 -11.37 6.66
N GLN A 298 -23.22 -11.04 5.73
CA GLN A 298 -23.32 -11.73 4.45
C GLN A 298 -22.05 -11.50 3.60
N VAL A 299 -21.50 -10.28 3.60
CA VAL A 299 -20.22 -10.00 2.93
C VAL A 299 -19.07 -10.77 3.60
N LEU A 300 -19.03 -10.82 4.93
CA LEU A 300 -18.03 -11.60 5.66
C LEU A 300 -18.09 -13.10 5.29
N ASP A 301 -19.29 -13.67 5.20
CA ASP A 301 -19.45 -15.07 4.84
C ASP A 301 -19.05 -15.34 3.38
N ILE A 302 -19.36 -14.42 2.46
CA ILE A 302 -18.86 -14.46 1.08
C ILE A 302 -17.34 -14.42 1.03
N LEU A 303 -16.68 -13.56 1.82
CA LEU A 303 -15.22 -13.49 1.85
C LEU A 303 -14.58 -14.78 2.36
N LYS A 304 -15.20 -15.46 3.34
CA LYS A 304 -14.74 -16.79 3.80
C LYS A 304 -14.86 -17.83 2.69
N ILE A 305 -15.99 -17.86 1.98
CA ILE A 305 -16.20 -18.74 0.83
C ILE A 305 -15.17 -18.45 -0.27
N ILE A 306 -14.90 -17.17 -0.55
CA ILE A 306 -13.88 -16.75 -1.51
C ILE A 306 -12.50 -17.27 -1.10
N TYR A 307 -12.13 -17.13 0.17
CA TYR A 307 -10.85 -17.63 0.67
C TYR A 307 -10.74 -19.15 0.45
N GLU A 308 -11.71 -19.92 0.93
CA GLU A 308 -11.72 -21.39 0.81
C GLU A 308 -11.68 -21.88 -0.65
N ASN A 309 -12.38 -21.18 -1.56
CA ASN A 309 -12.35 -21.51 -2.99
C ASN A 309 -11.02 -21.13 -3.64
N SER A 310 -10.40 -20.02 -3.25
CA SER A 310 -9.12 -19.58 -3.81
C SER A 310 -7.99 -20.57 -3.51
N LEU A 311 -8.04 -21.26 -2.37
CA LEU A 311 -7.12 -22.36 -2.02
C LEU A 311 -7.24 -23.55 -2.99
N LYS A 312 -8.38 -23.69 -3.68
CA LYS A 312 -8.66 -24.72 -4.68
C LYS A 312 -8.54 -24.18 -6.11
N ASN A 313 -7.83 -23.06 -6.30
CA ASN A 313 -7.67 -22.37 -7.58
C ASN A 313 -8.99 -21.90 -8.23
N ASN A 314 -10.01 -21.59 -7.42
CA ASN A 314 -11.32 -21.14 -7.89
C ASN A 314 -11.63 -19.73 -7.33
N TYR A 315 -11.88 -18.76 -8.20
CA TYR A 315 -11.86 -17.33 -7.85
C TYR A 315 -13.19 -16.65 -8.21
N PRO A 316 -13.61 -15.65 -7.42
CA PRO A 316 -14.90 -15.00 -7.59
C PRO A 316 -14.95 -14.21 -8.89
N TYR A 317 -16.11 -14.17 -9.55
CA TYR A 317 -16.38 -13.20 -10.60
C TYR A 317 -17.88 -12.87 -10.65
N PHE A 318 -18.18 -11.66 -11.11
CA PHE A 318 -19.54 -11.22 -11.46
C PHE A 318 -19.45 -9.94 -12.31
N ASN A 319 -20.55 -9.56 -12.95
CA ASN A 319 -20.61 -8.32 -13.72
C ASN A 319 -20.71 -7.12 -12.76
N LEU A 320 -19.65 -6.31 -12.72
CA LEU A 320 -19.63 -5.04 -11.99
C LEU A 320 -20.63 -4.06 -12.62
N ASP A 321 -21.04 -3.05 -11.85
CA ASP A 321 -21.72 -1.90 -12.45
C ASP A 321 -20.77 -1.19 -13.41
N ASP A 322 -21.26 -0.70 -14.55
CA ASP A 322 -20.42 -0.09 -15.58
C ASP A 322 -19.63 1.10 -15.05
N ASN A 323 -20.19 1.90 -14.14
CA ASN A 323 -19.47 3.04 -13.56
C ASN A 323 -18.31 2.59 -12.67
N GLU A 324 -18.54 1.54 -11.86
CA GLU A 324 -17.51 0.97 -11.00
C GLU A 324 -16.42 0.29 -11.80
N TYR A 325 -16.81 -0.50 -12.82
CA TYR A 325 -15.88 -1.15 -13.73
C TYR A 325 -14.99 -0.11 -14.43
N ASN A 326 -15.61 0.92 -15.02
CA ASN A 326 -14.90 2.00 -15.69
C ASN A 326 -14.00 2.79 -14.73
N PHE A 327 -14.40 2.98 -13.48
CA PHE A 327 -13.56 3.62 -12.47
C PHE A 327 -12.28 2.82 -12.21
N ILE A 328 -12.39 1.51 -11.95
CA ILE A 328 -11.24 0.64 -11.70
C ILE A 328 -10.34 0.55 -12.94
N GLU A 329 -10.94 0.36 -14.13
CA GLU A 329 -10.23 0.26 -15.40
C GLU A 329 -9.45 1.53 -15.75
N ASN A 330 -10.05 2.71 -15.56
CA ASN A 330 -9.39 3.98 -15.85
C ASN A 330 -8.15 4.18 -14.98
N ILE A 331 -8.26 3.90 -13.67
CA ILE A 331 -7.10 3.96 -12.76
C ILE A 331 -6.04 2.94 -13.16
N SER A 332 -6.45 1.72 -13.52
CA SER A 332 -5.52 0.67 -13.95
C SER A 332 -4.74 1.09 -15.19
N LYS A 333 -5.41 1.66 -16.19
CA LYS A 333 -4.78 2.17 -17.43
C LYS A 333 -3.84 3.35 -17.17
N LEU A 334 -4.21 4.26 -16.27
CA LEU A 334 -3.32 5.38 -15.90
C LEU A 334 -2.03 4.88 -15.24
N HIS A 335 -2.15 3.94 -14.30
CA HIS A 335 -1.00 3.35 -13.64
C HIS A 335 -0.13 2.53 -14.59
N GLU A 336 -0.73 1.80 -15.52
CA GLU A 336 -0.01 1.05 -16.56
C GLU A 336 0.82 1.99 -17.44
N LYS A 337 0.21 3.07 -17.95
CA LYS A 337 0.93 4.06 -18.77
C LYS A 337 2.16 4.60 -18.04
N LYS A 338 1.99 5.03 -16.79
CA LYS A 338 3.11 5.52 -15.96
C LYS A 338 4.14 4.42 -15.70
N GLN A 339 3.71 3.19 -15.42
CA GLN A 339 4.63 2.09 -15.17
C GLN A 339 5.52 1.83 -16.40
N ILE A 340 4.94 1.83 -17.60
CA ILE A 340 5.68 1.66 -18.87
C ILE A 340 6.71 2.78 -19.04
N GLU A 341 6.30 4.05 -18.88
CA GLU A 341 7.18 5.22 -18.98
C GLU A 341 8.39 5.10 -18.04
N PHE A 342 8.16 4.72 -16.79
CA PHE A 342 9.24 4.58 -15.81
C PHE A 342 10.07 3.31 -15.96
N ILE A 343 9.53 2.23 -16.54
CA ILE A 343 10.33 1.06 -16.92
C ILE A 343 11.31 1.45 -18.03
N ASP A 344 10.85 2.17 -19.06
CA ASP A 344 11.72 2.62 -20.15
C ASP A 344 12.80 3.58 -19.66
N LEU A 345 12.45 4.55 -18.80
CA LEU A 345 13.43 5.44 -18.17
C LEU A 345 14.45 4.68 -17.30
N ALA A 346 14.00 3.71 -16.50
CA ALA A 346 14.91 2.88 -15.71
C ALA A 346 15.87 2.09 -16.61
N LYS A 347 15.41 1.57 -17.76
CA LYS A 347 16.30 0.89 -18.71
C LYS A 347 17.37 1.83 -19.28
N GLU A 348 17.06 3.10 -19.51
CA GLU A 348 18.07 4.09 -19.90
C GLU A 348 19.15 4.26 -18.82
N PHE A 349 18.75 4.40 -17.55
CA PHE A 349 19.70 4.44 -16.43
C PHE A 349 20.50 3.16 -16.25
N ALA A 350 19.90 2.00 -16.55
CA ALA A 350 20.62 0.72 -16.51
C ALA A 350 21.70 0.64 -17.60
N LYS A 351 21.50 1.29 -18.76
CA LYS A 351 22.49 1.38 -19.84
C LYS A 351 23.57 2.42 -19.56
N ASN A 352 23.20 3.57 -19.02
CA ASN A 352 24.09 4.65 -18.65
C ASN A 352 23.64 5.30 -17.34
N ASN A 353 24.24 4.90 -16.22
CA ASN A 353 23.86 5.41 -14.91
C ASN A 353 24.14 6.91 -14.78
N GLU A 354 25.20 7.45 -15.40
CA GLU A 354 25.57 8.87 -15.33
C GLU A 354 24.47 9.83 -15.81
N LEU A 355 23.49 9.35 -16.58
CA LEU A 355 22.30 10.12 -16.94
C LEU A 355 21.55 10.64 -15.71
N TYR A 356 21.67 10.02 -14.52
CA TYR A 356 20.98 10.51 -13.32
C TYR A 356 21.33 11.97 -13.00
N LYS A 357 22.53 12.42 -13.37
CA LYS A 357 23.01 13.79 -13.12
C LYS A 357 22.13 14.84 -13.81
N SER A 358 21.61 14.55 -15.01
CA SER A 358 20.70 15.48 -15.71
C SER A 358 19.33 15.57 -15.06
N TYR A 359 18.92 14.55 -14.29
CA TYR A 359 17.65 14.52 -13.55
C TYR A 359 17.76 15.00 -12.10
N TYR A 360 18.98 15.20 -11.59
CA TYR A 360 19.24 15.51 -10.18
C TYR A 360 18.42 16.70 -9.69
N LYS A 361 18.49 17.83 -10.39
CA LYS A 361 17.83 19.09 -9.98
C LYS A 361 16.31 18.95 -9.96
N ASP A 362 15.74 18.26 -10.94
CA ASP A 362 14.30 18.03 -11.04
C ASP A 362 13.81 17.09 -9.93
N ASN A 363 14.51 15.97 -9.71
CA ASN A 363 14.19 15.03 -8.64
C ASN A 363 14.36 15.66 -7.25
N LEU A 364 15.36 16.52 -7.06
CA LEU A 364 15.57 17.29 -5.83
C LEU A 364 14.36 18.20 -5.58
N ASN A 365 13.95 18.99 -6.58
CA ASN A 365 12.78 19.86 -6.49
C ASN A 365 11.51 19.09 -6.17
N LYS A 366 11.23 17.99 -6.90
CA LYS A 366 10.07 17.12 -6.69
C LYS A 366 10.05 16.53 -5.29
N SER A 367 11.18 16.06 -4.79
CA SER A 367 11.30 15.48 -3.45
C SER A 367 11.13 16.54 -2.34
N TYR A 368 11.67 17.74 -2.50
CA TYR A 368 11.44 18.85 -1.55
C TYR A 368 9.99 19.31 -1.56
N ASN A 369 9.37 19.43 -2.73
CA ASN A 369 7.96 19.79 -2.85
C ASN A 369 7.06 18.72 -2.20
N PHE A 370 7.36 17.43 -2.39
CA PHE A 370 6.71 16.34 -1.68
C PHE A 370 6.82 16.53 -0.15
N CYS A 371 8.04 16.74 0.37
CA CYS A 371 8.22 16.91 1.81
C CYS A 371 7.51 18.15 2.35
N LYS A 372 7.46 19.24 1.58
CA LYS A 372 6.73 20.45 1.92
C LYS A 372 5.23 20.20 1.99
N ASP A 373 4.65 19.59 0.97
CA ASP A 373 3.22 19.29 0.88
C ASP A 373 2.75 18.36 2.01
N PHE A 374 3.61 17.44 2.44
CA PHE A 374 3.33 16.48 3.50
C PHE A 374 4.00 16.81 4.83
N ASN A 375 4.49 18.04 4.99
CA ASN A 375 4.88 18.56 6.29
C ASN A 375 6.03 17.74 6.94
N ILE A 376 6.89 17.15 6.11
CA ILE A 376 8.06 16.33 6.49
C ILE A 376 9.28 17.24 6.67
N VAL A 377 10.00 17.03 7.78
CA VAL A 377 11.20 17.81 8.09
C VAL A 377 12.36 17.40 7.18
N THR A 378 13.01 18.38 6.56
CA THR A 378 14.12 18.18 5.61
C THR A 378 15.39 18.91 6.03
N LYS A 379 16.52 18.44 5.48
CA LYS A 379 17.78 19.19 5.50
C LYS A 379 17.65 20.45 4.62
N PRO A 380 18.49 21.48 4.79
CA PRO A 380 18.44 22.66 3.94
C PRO A 380 18.78 22.36 2.48
N MET A 381 17.95 22.81 1.54
CA MET A 381 18.14 22.58 0.11
C MET A 381 19.44 23.19 -0.43
N THR A 382 19.86 24.34 0.12
CA THR A 382 21.13 25.02 -0.24
C THR A 382 22.35 24.13 -0.06
N SER A 383 22.32 23.19 0.89
CA SER A 383 23.42 22.24 1.12
C SER A 383 23.53 21.15 0.03
N MET A 384 22.52 21.01 -0.84
CA MET A 384 22.41 19.93 -1.82
C MET A 384 22.38 20.40 -3.28
N MET A 385 22.19 21.70 -3.53
CA MET A 385 22.22 22.22 -4.90
C MET A 385 23.61 22.17 -5.54
N ASN A 386 24.67 22.08 -4.74
CA ASN A 386 26.07 22.12 -5.19
C ASN A 386 26.75 20.74 -5.21
N SER A 387 26.00 19.65 -4.98
CA SER A 387 26.59 18.33 -4.68
C SER A 387 26.71 17.34 -5.85
N VAL A 388 26.38 17.73 -7.09
CA VAL A 388 26.44 16.83 -8.27
C VAL A 388 26.97 17.53 -9.51
#